data_AF-A0A5Q3Q6D1-F1
#
_entry.id   AF-A0A5Q3Q6D1-F1
#
_cell.length_a   1.000
_cell.length_b   1.000
_cell.length_c   1.000
_cell.angle_alpha   90.00
_cell.angle_beta   90.00
_cell.angle_gamma   90.00
#
_symmetry.space_group_name_H-M   'P 1'
#
loop_
_entity.id
_entity.type
_entity.pdbx_description
1 polymer ?
#
loop_
_entity_poly.entity_id
_entity_poly.type
_entity_poly.pdbx_seq_one_letter_code
_entity_poly.pdbx_strand_id
1 'polypeptide(L)'
;MEGSPRAHGMYYRCPARTLAPGSAVLASHPPAVYLREDLIRDAVNGWLGYLFHPDNVDGTVAALVTFQDEPSACPKDHEKLKKRVADTEARLRRCQAAIESGVDPPRWSR
;
A
#
# COMPACT_ATOMS: atom_id res chain seq x y z
N MET A 1 9.08 -0.90 2.12
CA MET A 1 10.18 -0.75 3.10
C MET A 1 9.81 -1.50 4.35
N GLU A 2 10.70 -2.35 4.86
CA GLU A 2 10.49 -3.12 6.09
C GLU A 2 11.64 -2.88 7.07
N GLY A 3 11.34 -2.84 8.37
CA GLY A 3 12.35 -2.74 9.41
C GLY A 3 13.19 -4.03 9.51
N SER A 4 14.48 -3.89 9.72
CA SER A 4 15.43 -4.99 9.83
C SER A 4 16.45 -4.74 10.94
N PRO A 5 16.09 -5.01 12.21
CA PRO A 5 17.01 -4.86 13.34
C PRO A 5 18.27 -5.72 13.14
N ARG A 6 19.44 -5.17 13.46
CA ARG A 6 20.74 -5.84 13.45
C ARG A 6 21.47 -5.57 14.77
N ALA A 7 22.53 -6.33 15.05
CA ALA A 7 23.30 -6.23 16.29
C ALA A 7 23.80 -4.80 16.61
N HIS A 8 24.07 -3.99 15.57
CA HIS A 8 24.64 -2.66 15.71
C HIS A 8 23.70 -1.53 15.26
N GLY A 9 22.40 -1.79 15.13
CA GLY A 9 21.42 -0.73 14.84
C GLY A 9 20.23 -1.16 14.00
N MET A 10 19.38 -0.17 13.72
CA MET A 10 18.20 -0.34 12.89
C MET A 10 18.51 -0.06 11.42
N TYR A 11 17.98 -0.92 10.55
CA TYR A 11 18.07 -0.77 9.11
C TYR A 11 16.68 -0.82 8.52
N TYR A 12 16.48 -0.08 7.44
CA TYR A 12 15.35 -0.26 6.55
C TYR A 12 15.82 -1.08 5.35
N ARG A 13 15.06 -2.13 5.02
CA ARG A 13 15.31 -2.92 3.82
C ARG A 13 14.17 -2.79 2.81
N CYS A 14 14.54 -2.69 1.55
CA CYS A 14 13.63 -2.77 0.41
C CYS A 14 13.97 -4.05 -0.36
N PRO A 15 13.24 -5.16 -0.17
CA PRO A 15 13.45 -6.34 -0.99
C PRO A 15 12.71 -6.19 -2.33
N ALA A 16 13.34 -6.58 -3.44
CA ALA A 16 12.74 -6.48 -4.77
C ALA A 16 11.38 -7.19 -4.85
N ARG A 17 11.19 -8.28 -4.10
CA ARG A 17 9.93 -9.03 -4.03
C ARG A 17 8.73 -8.23 -3.51
N THR A 18 8.95 -7.09 -2.85
CA THR A 18 7.87 -6.20 -2.38
C THR A 18 7.45 -5.16 -3.41
N LEU A 19 8.15 -5.06 -4.53
CA LEU A 19 7.77 -4.19 -5.64
C LEU A 19 6.61 -4.81 -6.42
N ALA A 20 5.76 -3.94 -6.98
CA ALA A 20 4.63 -4.38 -7.79
C ALA A 20 5.10 -5.17 -9.02
N PRO A 21 4.46 -6.31 -9.36
CA PRO A 21 4.73 -7.03 -10.59
C PRO A 21 4.57 -6.12 -11.82
N GLY A 22 5.55 -6.15 -12.72
CA GLY A 22 5.55 -5.30 -13.93
C GLY A 22 5.99 -3.85 -13.70
N SER A 23 6.40 -3.47 -12.47
CA SER A 23 7.00 -2.15 -12.23
C SER A 23 8.31 -1.99 -13.02
N ALA A 24 8.47 -0.86 -13.70
CA ALA A 24 9.73 -0.52 -14.38
C ALA A 24 10.92 -0.49 -13.41
N VAL A 25 10.68 -0.15 -12.14
CA VAL A 25 11.70 -0.12 -11.08
C VAL A 25 12.22 -1.53 -10.78
N LEU A 26 11.38 -2.57 -10.91
CA LEU A 26 11.79 -3.95 -10.64
C LEU A 26 12.91 -4.42 -11.57
N ALA A 27 12.99 -3.90 -12.79
CA ALA A 27 14.00 -4.29 -13.77
C ALA A 27 15.43 -3.87 -13.38
N SER A 28 15.57 -2.77 -12.64
CA SER A 28 16.88 -2.22 -12.23
C SER A 28 17.13 -2.31 -10.72
N HIS A 29 16.13 -2.70 -9.93
CA HIS A 29 16.26 -2.78 -8.48
C HIS A 29 17.09 -4.00 -8.06
N PRO A 30 18.11 -3.84 -7.19
CA PRO A 30 18.86 -4.95 -6.64
C PRO A 30 17.97 -5.94 -5.85
N PRO A 31 18.39 -7.20 -5.61
CA PRO A 31 17.58 -8.16 -4.85
C PRO A 31 17.11 -7.64 -3.48
N ALA A 32 17.96 -6.88 -2.79
CA ALA A 32 17.59 -6.11 -1.62
C ALA A 32 18.49 -4.87 -1.47
N VAL A 33 17.91 -3.75 -1.07
CA VAL A 33 18.62 -2.53 -0.66
C VAL A 33 18.51 -2.39 0.85
N TYR A 34 19.62 -2.06 1.51
CA TYR A 34 19.67 -1.79 2.94
C TYR A 34 20.12 -0.35 3.18
N LEU A 35 19.35 0.37 3.98
CA LEU A 35 19.63 1.72 4.43
C LEU A 35 19.73 1.72 5.95
N ARG A 36 20.82 2.25 6.49
CA ARG A 36 20.94 2.48 7.94
C ARG A 36 19.98 3.58 8.37
N GLU A 37 19.26 3.35 9.46
CA GLU A 37 18.31 4.33 9.98
C GLU A 37 19.02 5.59 10.49
N ASP A 38 20.12 5.45 11.22
CA ASP A 38 20.81 6.56 11.86
C ASP A 38 21.32 7.64 10.88
N LEU A 39 21.62 7.27 9.64
CA LEU A 39 22.03 8.21 8.59
C LEU A 39 20.89 9.13 8.12
N ILE A 40 19.63 8.72 8.29
CA ILE A 40 18.46 9.46 7.79
C ILE A 40 17.54 9.96 8.89
N ARG A 41 17.56 9.32 10.07
CA ARG A 41 16.60 9.53 11.15
C ARG A 41 16.51 10.99 11.54
N ASP A 42 17.65 11.62 11.80
CA ASP A 42 17.68 12.98 12.34
C ASP A 42 17.26 14.00 11.27
N ALA A 43 17.62 13.78 10.01
CA ALA A 43 17.18 14.60 8.88
C ALA A 43 15.66 14.50 8.65
N VAL A 44 15.11 13.28 8.64
CA VAL A 44 13.68 13.03 8.46
C VAL A 44 12.88 13.61 9.64
N ASN A 45 13.33 13.38 10.87
CA ASN A 45 12.66 13.91 12.06
C ASN A 45 12.75 15.43 12.12
N GLY A 46 13.87 16.03 11.74
CA GLY A 46 14.01 17.48 11.64
C GLY A 46 13.06 18.08 10.60
N TRP A 47 12.95 17.45 9.43
CA TRP A 47 12.02 17.86 8.39
C TRP A 47 10.55 17.73 8.83
N LEU A 48 10.17 16.62 9.46
CA LEU A 48 8.84 16.45 10.03
C LEU A 48 8.56 17.49 11.14
N GLY A 49 9.53 17.74 12.01
CA GLY A 49 9.43 18.77 13.04
C GLY A 49 9.23 20.17 12.47
N TYR A 50 9.90 20.49 11.36
CA TYR A 50 9.69 21.74 10.64
C TYR A 50 8.28 21.84 10.05
N LEU A 51 7.79 20.79 9.39
CA LEU A 51 6.45 20.78 8.78
C LEU A 51 5.34 21.00 9.81
N PHE A 52 5.49 20.44 11.01
CA PHE A 52 4.50 20.53 12.09
C PHE A 52 4.87 21.56 13.17
N HIS A 53 5.81 22.45 12.88
CA HIS A 53 6.06 23.61 13.74
C HIS A 53 4.78 24.47 13.80
N PRO A 54 4.47 25.12 14.95
CA PRO A 54 3.27 25.96 15.08
C PRO A 54 3.08 26.99 13.97
N ASP A 55 4.19 27.53 13.44
CA ASP A 55 4.15 28.53 12.36
C ASP A 55 3.81 27.92 10.98
N ASN A 56 3.96 26.60 10.81
CA ASN A 56 3.80 25.89 9.54
C ASN A 56 2.60 24.93 9.52
N VAL A 57 2.03 24.61 10.69
CA VAL A 57 1.05 23.52 10.85
C VAL A 57 -0.20 23.72 9.99
N ASP A 58 -0.74 24.94 9.92
CA ASP A 58 -1.94 25.23 9.13
C ASP A 58 -1.70 25.02 7.63
N GLY A 59 -0.53 25.44 7.13
CA GLY A 59 -0.12 25.23 5.75
C GLY A 59 0.07 23.75 5.43
N THR A 60 0.71 23.00 6.33
CA THR A 60 0.89 21.55 6.19
C THR A 60 -0.46 20.82 6.18
N VAL A 61 -1.40 21.18 7.06
CA VAL A 61 -2.75 20.59 7.10
C VAL A 61 -3.52 20.91 5.83
N ALA A 62 -3.50 22.17 5.36
CA ALA A 62 -4.15 22.55 4.12
C ALA A 62 -3.62 21.74 2.93
N ALA A 63 -2.30 21.59 2.82
CA ALA A 63 -1.68 20.77 1.78
C ALA A 63 -2.13 19.30 1.85
N LEU A 64 -2.16 18.71 3.04
CA LEU A 64 -2.61 17.31 3.24
C LEU A 64 -4.09 17.10 2.85
N VAL A 65 -4.95 18.10 3.06
CA VAL A 65 -6.36 18.05 2.62
C VAL A 65 -6.44 18.14 1.10
N THR A 66 -5.75 19.10 0.48
CA THR A 66 -5.73 19.25 -0.99
C THR A 66 -5.22 17.99 -1.69
N PHE A 67 -4.20 17.32 -1.15
CA PHE A 67 -3.70 16.05 -1.72
C PHE A 67 -4.70 14.88 -1.64
N GLN A 68 -5.66 14.92 -0.72
CA GLN A 68 -6.71 13.91 -0.63
C GLN A 68 -7.83 14.16 -1.64
N ASP A 69 -8.09 15.43 -1.97
CA ASP A 69 -9.08 15.82 -2.96
C ASP A 69 -8.56 15.70 -4.40
N GLU A 70 -7.23 15.67 -4.58
CA GLU A 70 -6.63 15.34 -5.87
C GLU A 70 -7.00 13.91 -6.27
N PRO A 71 -7.61 13.70 -7.46
CA PRO A 71 -7.82 12.38 -7.99
C PRO A 71 -6.45 11.71 -8.18
N SER A 72 -6.06 10.84 -7.25
CA SER A 72 -4.90 9.95 -7.40
C SER A 72 -4.85 9.44 -8.83
N ALA A 73 -3.67 9.44 -9.45
CA ALA A 73 -3.37 9.32 -10.89
C ALA A 73 -4.04 8.18 -11.69
N CYS A 74 -4.96 7.41 -11.12
CA CYS A 74 -5.94 6.67 -11.90
C CYS A 74 -7.31 6.54 -11.16
N PRO A 75 -8.19 7.57 -11.19
CA PRO A 75 -9.55 7.50 -10.64
C PRO A 75 -10.37 6.38 -11.28
N LYS A 76 -10.07 6.09 -12.56
CA LYS A 76 -10.64 4.98 -13.32
C LYS A 76 -10.29 3.62 -12.73
N ASP A 77 -9.12 3.46 -12.11
CA ASP A 77 -8.71 2.17 -11.54
C ASP A 77 -9.32 1.95 -10.16
N HIS A 78 -9.51 3.00 -9.37
CA HIS A 78 -10.19 2.91 -8.09
C HIS A 78 -11.68 2.53 -8.25
N GLU A 79 -12.40 3.18 -9.16
CA GLU A 79 -13.80 2.82 -9.44
C GLU A 79 -13.92 1.43 -10.10
N LYS A 80 -12.97 1.04 -10.97
CA LYS A 80 -12.90 -0.34 -11.47
C LYS A 80 -12.62 -1.36 -10.37
N LEU A 81 -11.74 -1.05 -9.41
CA LEU A 81 -11.47 -1.92 -8.27
C LEU A 81 -12.71 -2.09 -7.41
N LYS A 82 -13.38 -0.99 -7.04
CA LYS A 82 -14.65 -1.03 -6.29
C LYS A 82 -15.70 -1.87 -7.01
N LYS A 83 -15.86 -1.67 -8.32
CA LYS A 83 -16.80 -2.45 -9.13
C LYS A 83 -16.45 -3.94 -9.15
N ARG A 84 -15.16 -4.30 -9.23
CA ARG A 84 -14.69 -5.69 -9.17
C ARG A 84 -14.93 -6.32 -7.80
N VAL A 85 -14.70 -5.59 -6.72
CA VAL A 85 -14.98 -6.04 -5.36
C VAL A 85 -16.47 -6.31 -5.20
N ALA A 86 -17.33 -5.36 -5.57
CA ALA A 86 -18.78 -5.50 -5.49
C ALA A 86 -19.32 -6.67 -6.32
N ASP A 87 -18.82 -6.89 -7.55
CA ASP A 87 -19.22 -8.04 -8.37
C ASP A 87 -18.79 -9.37 -7.72
N THR A 88 -17.58 -9.41 -7.16
CA THR A 88 -17.08 -10.62 -6.47
C THR A 88 -17.90 -10.93 -5.22
N GLU A 89 -18.22 -9.92 -4.41
CA GLU A 89 -19.10 -10.08 -3.25
C GLU A 89 -20.51 -10.54 -3.66
N ALA A 90 -21.07 -9.98 -4.73
CA ALA A 90 -22.38 -10.40 -5.24
C ALA A 90 -22.36 -11.86 -5.72
N ARG A 91 -21.28 -12.31 -6.38
CA ARG A 91 -21.08 -13.72 -6.76
C ARG A 91 -20.96 -14.61 -5.53
N LEU A 92 -20.19 -14.18 -4.53
CA LEU A 92 -20.01 -14.93 -3.28
C LEU A 92 -21.34 -15.14 -2.56
N ARG A 93 -22.16 -14.10 -2.43
CA ARG A 93 -23.50 -14.18 -1.82
C ARG A 93 -24.43 -15.11 -2.60
N ARG A 94 -24.40 -15.07 -3.94
CA ARG A 94 -25.17 -16.01 -4.78
C ARG A 94 -24.73 -17.45 -4.57
N CYS A 95 -23.42 -17.72 -4.49
CA CYS A 95 -22.89 -19.05 -4.20
C CYS A 95 -23.29 -19.53 -2.80
N GLN A 96 -23.20 -18.67 -1.78
CA GLN A 96 -23.62 -18.97 -0.42
C GLN A 96 -25.11 -19.32 -0.34
N ALA A 97 -25.97 -18.54 -0.98
CA ALA A 97 -27.42 -18.82 -1.05
C ALA A 97 -27.74 -20.14 -1.78
N ALA A 98 -26.95 -20.52 -2.79
CA ALA A 98 -27.11 -21.80 -3.48
C ALA A 98 -26.72 -22.99 -2.57
N ILE A 99 -25.64 -22.84 -1.80
CA ILE A 99 -25.20 -23.84 -0.82
C ILE A 99 -26.24 -23.98 0.30
N GLU A 100 -26.74 -22.86 0.83
CA GLU A 100 -27.75 -22.83 1.90
C GLU A 100 -29.12 -23.39 1.45
N SER A 101 -29.48 -23.24 0.18
CA SER A 101 -30.70 -23.82 -0.39
C SER A 101 -30.58 -25.32 -0.74
N GLY A 102 -29.44 -25.95 -0.39
CA GLY A 102 -29.23 -27.39 -0.55
C GLY A 102 -28.87 -27.82 -1.96
N VAL A 103 -28.51 -26.88 -2.85
CA VAL A 103 -27.97 -27.20 -4.17
C VAL A 103 -26.48 -27.49 -4.03
N ASP A 104 -26.12 -28.77 -4.09
CA ASP A 104 -24.72 -29.21 -4.10
C ASP A 104 -24.05 -28.70 -5.39
N PRO A 105 -23.05 -27.80 -5.33
CA PRO A 105 -22.38 -27.32 -6.53
C PRO A 105 -21.68 -28.50 -7.22
N PRO A 106 -21.61 -28.52 -8.57
CA PRO A 106 -21.02 -29.64 -9.30
C PRO A 106 -19.59 -29.88 -8.80
N ARG A 107 -19.37 -31.08 -8.25
CA ARG A 107 -18.08 -31.54 -7.76
C ARG A 107 -17.10 -31.51 -8.94
N TRP A 108 -16.16 -30.58 -8.94
CA TRP A 108 -15.09 -30.57 -9.94
C TRP A 108 -14.29 -31.86 -9.76
N SER A 109 -14.38 -32.75 -10.74
CA SER A 109 -13.55 -33.96 -10.82
C SER A 109 -12.12 -33.54 -11.19
N ARG A 110 -11.17 -34.15 -10.49
CA ARG A 110 -9.73 -33.89 -10.55
C ARG A 110 -9.12 -34.20 -11.92
#